data_AF-A0A5E7G4C5-F1
#
_entry.id   AF-A0A5E7G4C5-F1
#
_cell.length_a   1.000
_cell.length_b   1.000
_cell.length_c   1.000
_cell.angle_alpha   90.00
_cell.angle_beta   90.00
_cell.angle_gamma   90.00
#
_symmetry.space_group_name_H-M   'P 1'
#
loop_
_entity.id
_entity.type
_entity.pdbx_description
1 polymer ?
#
loop_
_entity_poly.entity_id
_entity_poly.type
_entity_poly.pdbx_seq_one_letter_code
_entity_poly.pdbx_strand_id
1 'polypeptide(L)'
;MQSYLTPSCKIFLDDDYEYRKAAGELRQRVRGVYEVLGRGYSEDPALRVKQLDHDSWLVKLDLNADEYYAAEPVKRVVVRYPLRVVRFDLDPERNKWGLALDCYQGTPQKLALPGGEP
;
A
#
# COMPACT_ATOMS: atom_id res chain seq x y z
N MET A 1 -2.83 -14.33 -6.10
CA MET A 1 -2.77 -13.10 -5.27
C MET A 1 -3.48 -13.26 -3.92
N GLN A 2 -4.58 -14.02 -3.83
CA GLN A 2 -5.30 -14.26 -2.56
C GLN A 2 -4.39 -14.76 -1.42
N SER A 3 -3.34 -15.52 -1.73
CA SER A 3 -2.43 -16.07 -0.73
C SER A 3 -1.53 -15.04 -0.01
N TYR A 4 -1.52 -13.78 -0.45
CA TYR A 4 -0.73 -12.69 0.14
C TYR A 4 -1.57 -11.62 0.83
N LEU A 5 -2.89 -11.80 0.90
CA LEU A 5 -3.80 -10.94 1.63
C LEU A 5 -4.51 -11.78 2.69
N THR A 6 -4.69 -11.23 3.88
CA THR A 6 -5.62 -11.84 4.84
C THR A 6 -7.05 -11.78 4.29
N PRO A 7 -7.95 -12.70 4.67
CA PRO A 7 -9.36 -12.64 4.24
C PRO A 7 -10.03 -11.32 4.61
N SER A 8 -9.77 -10.80 5.80
CA SER A 8 -10.25 -9.48 6.27
C SER A 8 -9.75 -8.35 5.36
N CYS A 9 -8.46 -8.35 5.03
CA CYS A 9 -7.90 -7.33 4.17
C CYS A 9 -8.47 -7.39 2.74
N LYS A 10 -8.68 -8.60 2.21
CA LYS A 10 -9.35 -8.75 0.92
C LYS A 10 -10.76 -8.15 0.93
N ILE A 11 -11.58 -8.48 1.93
CA ILE A 11 -12.93 -7.93 2.06
C ILE A 11 -12.88 -6.40 2.15
N PHE A 12 -11.99 -5.85 2.97
CA PHE A 12 -11.82 -4.41 3.08
C PHE A 12 -11.50 -3.73 1.74
N LEU A 13 -10.60 -4.32 0.94
CA LEU A 13 -10.24 -3.76 -0.37
C LEU A 13 -11.37 -3.89 -1.40
N ASP A 14 -12.10 -4.99 -1.37
CA ASP A 14 -13.28 -5.19 -2.24
C ASP A 14 -14.38 -4.17 -1.88
N ASP A 15 -14.63 -3.93 -0.59
CA ASP A 15 -15.61 -2.96 -0.10
C ASP A 15 -15.19 -1.50 -0.43
N ASP A 16 -13.93 -1.12 -0.23
CA ASP A 16 -13.42 0.20 -0.63
C ASP A 16 -13.56 0.42 -2.14
N TYR A 17 -13.30 -0.62 -2.94
CA TYR A 17 -13.47 -0.56 -4.39
C TYR A 17 -14.93 -0.29 -4.77
N GLU A 18 -15.89 -1.05 -4.24
CA GLU A 18 -17.31 -0.86 -4.57
C GLU A 18 -17.83 0.49 -4.05
N TYR A 19 -17.41 0.94 -2.88
CA TYR A 19 -17.73 2.27 -2.35
C TYR A 19 -17.28 3.38 -3.31
N ARG A 20 -16.00 3.38 -3.71
CA ARG A 20 -15.44 4.40 -4.62
C ARG A 20 -16.06 4.37 -6.01
N LYS A 21 -16.37 3.18 -6.50
CA LYS A 21 -17.07 2.99 -7.78
C LYS A 21 -18.47 3.60 -7.73
N ALA A 22 -19.23 3.32 -6.68
CA ALA A 22 -20.57 3.89 -6.48
C ALA A 22 -20.54 5.42 -6.32
N ALA A 23 -19.49 5.95 -5.67
CA ALA A 23 -19.25 7.39 -5.56
C ALA A 23 -18.76 8.05 -6.87
N GLY A 24 -18.49 7.27 -7.92
CA GLY A 24 -17.98 7.78 -9.20
C GLY A 24 -16.51 8.17 -9.19
N GLU A 25 -15.78 7.91 -8.10
CA GLU A 25 -14.36 8.27 -7.93
C GLU A 25 -13.41 7.50 -8.85
N LEU A 26 -13.89 6.45 -9.53
CA LEU A 26 -13.08 5.63 -10.44
C LEU A 26 -13.39 5.90 -11.92
N ARG A 27 -14.40 6.72 -12.23
CA ARG A 27 -14.86 6.95 -13.61
C ARG A 27 -13.82 7.74 -14.39
N GLN A 28 -13.35 7.17 -15.50
CA GLN A 28 -12.33 7.76 -16.39
C GLN A 28 -11.02 8.14 -15.67
N ARG A 29 -10.75 7.52 -14.52
CA ARG A 29 -9.54 7.72 -13.74
C ARG A 29 -8.63 6.52 -13.88
N VAL A 30 -7.37 6.77 -14.21
CA VAL A 30 -6.31 5.76 -14.22
C VAL A 30 -5.29 6.16 -13.18
N ARG A 31 -4.86 5.21 -12.36
CA ARG A 31 -3.83 5.42 -11.34
C ARG A 31 -2.62 4.54 -11.63
N GLY A 32 -1.48 5.16 -11.81
CA GLY A 32 -0.18 4.49 -11.83
C GLY A 32 0.43 4.57 -10.44
N VAL A 33 0.89 3.44 -9.91
CA VAL A 33 1.66 3.39 -8.67
C VAL A 33 3.04 2.82 -8.93
N TYR A 34 4.05 3.43 -8.34
CA TYR A 34 5.44 3.03 -8.52
C TYR A 34 6.24 3.32 -7.25
N GLU A 35 7.31 2.56 -7.06
CA GLU A 35 8.20 2.73 -5.90
C GLU A 35 8.87 4.11 -5.92
N VAL A 36 9.13 4.65 -4.74
CA VAL A 36 10.00 5.83 -4.61
C VAL A 36 11.45 5.35 -4.49
N LEU A 37 12.29 5.73 -5.45
CA LEU A 37 13.71 5.37 -5.45
C LEU A 37 14.40 5.79 -4.14
N GLY A 38 15.19 4.88 -3.57
CA GLY A 38 15.89 5.10 -2.30
C GLY A 38 15.02 5.03 -1.04
N ARG A 39 13.72 4.69 -1.16
CA ARG A 39 12.79 4.56 -0.01
C ARG A 39 12.28 3.13 0.20
N GLY A 40 13.05 2.14 -0.24
CA GLY A 40 12.82 0.75 0.11
C GLY A 40 13.14 0.45 1.58
N TYR A 41 13.18 -0.85 1.90
CA TYR A 41 13.65 -1.32 3.21
C TYR A 41 15.03 -0.72 3.53
N SER A 42 15.16 -0.12 4.72
CA SER A 42 16.44 0.38 5.24
C SER A 42 16.39 0.50 6.76
N GLU A 43 17.54 0.76 7.37
CA GLU A 43 17.67 1.03 8.81
C GLU A 43 17.24 2.46 9.21
N ASP A 44 16.83 3.31 8.25
CA ASP A 44 16.28 4.64 8.55
C ASP A 44 15.08 4.49 9.50
N PRO A 45 15.04 5.15 10.67
CA PRO A 45 13.92 5.10 11.60
C PRO A 45 12.54 5.36 10.97
N ALA A 46 12.49 6.14 9.89
CA ALA A 46 11.27 6.44 9.14
C ALA A 46 10.84 5.33 8.17
N LEU A 47 11.75 4.46 7.72
CA LEU A 47 11.53 3.42 6.70
C LEU A 47 11.68 1.99 7.24
N ARG A 48 12.34 1.82 8.39
CA ARG A 48 12.58 0.52 9.00
C ARG A 48 11.27 -0.20 9.33
N VAL A 49 11.30 -1.51 9.15
CA VAL A 49 10.23 -2.41 9.61
C VAL A 49 10.22 -2.41 11.13
N LYS A 50 9.04 -2.26 11.73
CA LYS A 50 8.87 -2.32 13.18
C LYS A 50 8.09 -3.57 13.55
N GLN A 51 8.67 -4.44 14.35
CA GLN A 51 7.93 -5.54 14.96
C GLN A 51 6.85 -4.99 15.91
N LEU A 52 5.63 -5.50 15.77
CA LEU A 52 4.50 -5.15 16.64
C LEU A 52 4.30 -6.21 17.72
N ASP A 53 4.34 -7.49 17.32
CA ASP A 53 4.29 -8.66 18.18
C ASP A 53 5.08 -9.83 17.55
N HIS A 54 4.94 -11.05 18.07
CA HIS A 54 5.66 -12.24 17.56
C HIS A 54 5.35 -12.56 16.08
N ASP A 55 4.14 -12.21 15.62
CA ASP A 55 3.60 -12.65 14.33
C ASP A 55 3.19 -11.47 13.44
N SER A 56 3.55 -10.24 13.79
CA SER A 56 3.20 -9.07 13.00
C SER A 56 4.20 -7.94 13.04
N TRP A 57 4.22 -7.22 11.91
CA TRP A 57 5.15 -6.15 11.62
C TRP A 57 4.42 -4.98 10.98
N LEU A 58 4.84 -3.77 11.35
CA LEU A 58 4.52 -2.54 10.64
C LEU A 58 5.57 -2.32 9.55
N VAL A 59 5.11 -2.30 8.30
CA VAL A 59 5.92 -1.98 7.12
C VAL A 59 5.42 -0.65 6.55
N LYS A 60 6.30 0.33 6.39
CA LYS A 60 5.96 1.61 5.76
C LYS A 60 6.35 1.54 4.29
N LEU A 61 5.35 1.49 3.42
CA LEU A 61 5.54 1.45 1.97
C LEU A 61 5.30 2.84 1.39
N ASP A 62 6.36 3.48 0.88
CA ASP A 62 6.27 4.78 0.25
C ASP A 62 6.16 4.60 -1.27
N LEU A 63 5.02 5.01 -1.84
CA LEU A 63 4.73 4.90 -3.26
C LEU A 63 4.48 6.29 -3.85
N ASN A 64 4.94 6.48 -5.08
CA ASN A 64 4.40 7.52 -5.94
C ASN A 64 3.05 7.04 -6.50
N ALA A 65 2.07 7.94 -6.53
CA ALA A 65 0.79 7.74 -7.17
C ALA A 65 0.55 8.87 -8.17
N ASP A 66 0.52 8.50 -9.45
CA ASP A 66 0.10 9.36 -10.54
C ASP A 66 -1.36 9.07 -10.86
N GLU A 67 -2.20 10.10 -10.86
CA GLU A 67 -3.60 10.00 -11.27
C GLU A 67 -3.80 10.75 -12.58
N TYR A 68 -4.46 10.08 -13.53
CA TYR A 68 -4.85 10.61 -14.82
C TYR A 68 -6.37 10.65 -14.90
N TYR A 69 -6.92 11.74 -15.42
CA TYR A 69 -8.33 11.85 -15.77
C TYR A 69 -8.46 12.09 -17.27
N ALA A 70 -9.14 11.19 -17.98
CA ALA A 70 -9.28 11.28 -19.45
C ALA A 70 -7.94 11.48 -20.19
N ALA A 71 -6.90 10.75 -19.75
CA ALA A 71 -5.50 10.82 -20.22
C ALA A 71 -4.69 12.08 -19.83
N GLU A 72 -5.30 13.04 -19.13
CA GLU A 72 -4.58 14.20 -18.59
C GLU A 72 -4.04 13.92 -17.18
N PRO A 73 -2.75 14.19 -16.89
CA PRO A 73 -2.21 14.04 -15.54
C PRO A 73 -2.82 15.07 -14.61
N VAL A 74 -3.48 14.62 -13.55
CA VAL A 74 -4.18 15.52 -12.59
C VAL A 74 -3.50 15.59 -11.23
N LYS A 75 -2.67 14.59 -10.89
CA LYS A 75 -2.04 14.53 -9.56
C LYS A 75 -0.80 13.64 -9.59
N ARG A 76 0.29 14.12 -9.02
CA ARG A 76 1.45 13.32 -8.63
C ARG A 76 1.69 13.53 -7.14
N VAL A 77 1.61 12.46 -6.37
CA VAL A 77 1.84 12.53 -4.92
C VAL A 77 2.62 11.34 -4.44
N VAL A 78 3.41 11.55 -3.39
CA VAL A 78 4.04 10.47 -2.64
C VAL A 78 3.18 10.16 -1.43
N VAL A 79 2.85 8.90 -1.24
CA VAL A 79 2.00 8.43 -0.14
C VAL A 79 2.72 7.32 0.60
N ARG A 80 2.77 7.45 1.92
CA ARG A 80 3.21 6.41 2.84
C ARG A 80 2.01 5.58 3.28
N TYR A 81 2.05 4.30 2.95
CA TYR A 81 1.09 3.31 3.41
C TYR A 81 1.67 2.54 4.60
N PRO A 82 1.17 2.76 5.83
CA PRO A 82 1.54 1.94 6.97
C PRO A 82 0.79 0.60 6.88
N LEU A 83 1.45 -0.43 6.38
CA LEU A 83 0.89 -1.76 6.22
C LEU A 83 1.14 -2.61 7.47
N ARG A 84 0.13 -3.36 7.90
CA ARG A 84 0.30 -4.47 8.84
C ARG A 84 0.65 -5.71 8.01
N VAL A 85 1.78 -6.32 8.29
CA VAL A 85 2.17 -7.62 7.72
C VAL A 85 2.10 -8.65 8.82
N VAL A 86 1.51 -9.80 8.55
CA VAL A 86 1.32 -10.88 9.53
C VAL A 86 1.92 -12.18 9.04
N ARG A 87 2.31 -13.05 9.97
CA ARG A 87 2.55 -14.47 9.68
C ARG A 87 1.26 -15.06 9.11
N PHE A 88 1.37 -15.74 7.99
CA PHE A 88 0.25 -16.37 7.32
C PHE A 88 0.68 -17.74 6.81
N ASP A 89 0.47 -18.73 7.68
CA ASP A 89 0.86 -20.11 7.44
C ASP A 89 -0.12 -20.76 6.46
N LEU A 90 0.28 -20.78 5.19
CA LEU A 90 -0.40 -21.44 4.09
C LEU A 90 0.59 -22.36 3.39
N ASP A 91 0.05 -23.25 2.55
CA ASP A 91 0.84 -24.06 1.63
C ASP A 91 1.97 -23.23 0.96
N PRO A 92 3.25 -23.57 1.19
CA PRO A 92 4.40 -22.84 0.65
C PRO A 92 4.42 -22.74 -0.88
N GLU A 93 3.80 -23.68 -1.60
CA GLU A 93 3.65 -23.59 -3.06
C GLU A 93 2.77 -22.40 -3.48
N ARG A 94 1.88 -21.94 -2.59
CA ARG A 94 0.99 -20.80 -2.80
C ARG A 94 1.51 -19.52 -2.14
N ASN A 95 2.15 -19.65 -0.98
CA ASN A 95 2.77 -18.58 -0.23
C ASN A 95 4.16 -18.98 0.27
N LYS A 96 5.16 -18.83 -0.59
CA LYS A 96 6.55 -19.19 -0.28
C LYS A 96 7.16 -18.40 0.89
N TRP A 97 6.55 -17.28 1.26
CA TRP A 97 7.07 -16.39 2.29
C TRP A 97 6.39 -16.60 3.64
N GLY A 98 5.24 -17.28 3.70
CA GLY A 98 4.46 -17.44 4.92
C GLY A 98 3.99 -16.11 5.52
N LEU A 99 3.80 -15.08 4.69
CA LEU A 99 3.43 -13.72 5.09
C LEU A 99 2.24 -13.21 4.28
N ALA A 100 1.41 -12.37 4.90
CA ALA A 100 0.33 -11.68 4.21
C ALA A 100 0.20 -10.22 4.66
N LEU A 101 -0.36 -9.39 3.79
CA LEU A 101 -0.83 -8.05 4.14
C LEU A 101 -2.16 -8.16 4.87
N ASP A 102 -2.22 -7.59 6.07
CA ASP A 102 -3.41 -7.43 6.89
C ASP A 102 -3.91 -5.97 6.84
N CYS A 103 -3.81 -5.39 5.64
CA CYS A 103 -4.20 -4.01 5.31
C CYS A 103 -3.44 -2.97 6.14
N TYR A 104 -4.13 -1.95 6.65
CA TYR A 104 -3.50 -0.75 7.18
C TYR A 104 -3.34 -0.80 8.71
N GLN A 105 -2.12 -0.54 9.19
CA GLN A 105 -1.80 -0.34 10.61
C GLN A 105 -2.00 1.13 11.06
N GLY A 106 -2.45 2.00 10.15
CA GLY A 106 -2.73 3.41 10.37
C GLY A 106 -3.22 4.09 9.08
N THR A 107 -3.52 5.39 9.13
CA THR A 107 -3.98 6.11 7.94
C THR A 107 -2.83 6.35 6.95
N PRO A 108 -3.02 6.11 5.64
CA PRO A 108 -2.04 6.52 4.63
C PRO A 108 -1.75 8.02 4.70
N GLN A 109 -0.48 8.40 4.58
CA GLN A 109 -0.02 9.78 4.77
C GLN A 109 0.57 10.34 3.49
N LYS A 110 0.14 11.52 3.05
CA LYS A 110 0.83 12.25 1.98
C LYS A 110 2.19 12.72 2.51
N LEU A 111 3.26 12.40 1.79
CA LEU A 111 4.61 12.87 2.09
C LEU A 111 4.96 14.08 1.22
N ALA A 112 5.73 15.00 1.79
CA ALA A 112 6.50 15.97 1.03
C ALA A 112 7.93 15.43 0.89
N LEU A 113 8.35 15.11 -0.33
CA LEU A 113 9.74 14.73 -0.57
C LEU A 113 10.59 16.00 -0.72
N PRO A 114 11.78 16.08 -0.10
CA PRO A 114 12.70 17.18 -0.34
C PRO A 114 13.12 17.18 -1.82
N GLY A 115 12.90 18.31 -2.51
CA GLY A 115 13.28 18.50 -3.92
C GLY A 115 12.18 18.25 -4.96
N GLY A 116 10.94 17.98 -4.56
CA GLY A 116 9.81 17.99 -5.50
C GLY A 116 9.40 19.43 -5.82
N GLU A 117 9.67 19.90 -7.04
CA GLU A 117 9.12 21.18 -7.52
C GLU A 117 7.57 21.16 -7.50
N PRO A 118 6.94 22.31 -7.24
CA PRO A 118 5.49 22.46 -7.22
C PRO A 118 4.80 22.13 -8.55
#